data_AF-A0A7Y6UDP4-F1
#
_entry.id   AF-A0A7Y6UDP4-F1
#
_cell.length_a   1.000
_cell.length_b   1.000
_cell.length_c   1.000
_cell.angle_alpha   90.00
_cell.angle_beta   90.00
_cell.angle_gamma   90.00
#
_symmetry.space_group_name_H-M   'P 1'
#
loop_
_entity.id
_entity.type
_entity.pdbx_description
1 polymer ?
#
loop_
_entity_poly.entity_id
_entity_poly.type
_entity_poly.pdbx_seq_one_letter_code
_entity_poly.pdbx_strand_id
1 'polypeptide(L)'
;MRRIITLFLAAGLGLAGCVTPSIPIPPPEPALMTFSVTTDPNGAITSASLTYPATESYKGGVVYVFNRTLGHGSIDLVNADGSVGPTSPVPAAAGNSLVISIENDDQTVSTCVLLREGMPSSYCP
;
A
#
# COMPACT_ATOMS: atom_id res chain seq x y z
N MET A 1 53.19 -0.66 -53.52
CA MET A 1 51.74 -0.38 -53.69
C MET A 1 51.07 -0.57 -52.33
N ARG A 2 50.66 0.54 -51.70
CA ARG A 2 49.27 0.87 -51.29
C ARG A 2 48.67 -0.13 -50.28
N ARG A 3 48.69 0.20 -48.98
CA ARG A 3 47.56 0.70 -48.15
C ARG A 3 46.42 -0.35 -48.08
N ILE A 4 45.98 -0.81 -46.92
CA ILE A 4 45.05 -0.08 -46.04
C ILE A 4 45.06 -0.69 -44.62
N ILE A 5 45.02 0.22 -43.65
CA ILE A 5 44.82 0.03 -42.21
C ILE A 5 43.34 -0.31 -41.97
N THR A 6 43.03 -1.30 -41.13
CA THR A 6 41.67 -1.40 -40.56
C THR A 6 41.76 -1.69 -39.07
N LEU A 7 41.82 -0.57 -38.36
CA LEU A 7 41.68 -0.41 -36.92
C LEU A 7 40.18 -0.57 -36.60
N PHE A 8 39.75 -1.73 -36.09
CA PHE A 8 38.43 -1.89 -35.46
C PHE A 8 38.60 -1.79 -33.95
N LEU A 9 38.67 -0.53 -33.49
CA LEU A 9 38.58 -0.16 -32.09
C LEU A 9 37.22 0.52 -31.88
N ALA A 10 36.60 0.23 -30.74
CA ALA A 10 35.43 0.90 -30.14
C ALA A 10 34.03 0.41 -30.54
N ALA A 11 33.39 -0.34 -29.61
CA ALA A 11 32.08 -0.03 -29.02
C ALA A 11 31.56 -1.23 -28.21
N GLY A 12 32.10 -1.46 -27.00
CA GLY A 12 31.67 -2.57 -26.13
C GLY A 12 31.47 -2.20 -24.67
N LEU A 13 31.47 -0.91 -24.32
CA LEU A 13 31.33 -0.41 -22.95
C LEU A 13 30.10 0.50 -22.89
N GLY A 14 28.92 -0.07 -22.69
CA GLY A 14 27.68 0.73 -22.69
C GLY A 14 26.44 0.10 -22.06
N LEU A 15 26.53 -1.09 -21.46
CA LEU A 15 25.39 -1.73 -20.77
C LEU A 15 25.71 -2.00 -19.30
N ALA A 16 26.45 -1.11 -18.65
CA ALA A 16 26.30 -0.93 -17.21
C ALA A 16 24.97 -0.23 -16.98
N GLY A 17 23.87 -0.96 -17.15
CA GLY A 17 22.56 -0.51 -16.70
C GLY A 17 22.69 -0.19 -15.23
N CYS A 18 22.40 1.05 -14.83
CA CYS A 18 22.20 1.37 -13.43
C CYS A 18 21.06 0.47 -12.94
N VAL A 19 21.39 -0.64 -12.30
CA VAL A 19 20.45 -1.38 -11.47
C VAL A 19 20.28 -0.51 -10.24
N THR A 20 19.43 0.52 -10.31
CA THR A 20 19.04 1.26 -9.12
C THR A 20 18.35 0.26 -8.20
N PRO A 21 18.92 -0.05 -7.02
CA PRO A 21 18.28 -0.97 -6.10
C PRO A 21 16.90 -0.40 -5.77
N SER A 22 15.84 -1.20 -5.98
CA SER A 22 14.50 -0.84 -5.54
C SER A 22 14.54 -0.70 -4.02
N ILE A 23 14.30 0.51 -3.50
CA ILE A 23 14.16 0.72 -2.06
C ILE A 23 12.78 0.16 -1.68
N PRO A 24 12.70 -0.82 -0.76
CA PRO A 24 11.41 -1.29 -0.29
C PRO A 24 10.60 -0.12 0.31
N ILE A 25 9.34 0.04 -0.10
CA ILE A 25 8.45 0.98 0.59
C ILE A 25 8.18 0.43 1.98
N PRO A 26 8.11 1.30 3.01
CA PRO A 26 7.71 0.86 4.32
C PRO A 26 6.24 0.40 4.29
N PRO A 27 5.86 -0.65 5.03
CA PRO A 27 4.46 -0.95 5.30
C PRO A 27 3.76 0.23 5.98
N PRO A 28 2.44 0.42 5.77
CA PRO A 28 1.72 1.53 6.38
C PRO A 28 1.70 1.38 7.90
N GLU A 29 2.02 2.45 8.62
CA GLU A 29 2.17 2.42 10.06
C GLU A 29 0.79 2.41 10.75
N PRO A 30 0.47 1.42 11.60
CA PRO A 30 -0.82 1.36 12.29
C PRO A 30 -1.18 2.62 13.06
N ALA A 31 -0.19 3.30 13.64
CA ALA A 31 -0.38 4.50 14.45
C ALA A 31 -0.88 5.72 13.64
N LEU A 32 -0.70 5.71 12.32
CA LEU A 32 -1.15 6.77 11.42
C LEU A 32 -2.48 6.44 10.73
N MET A 33 -3.00 5.22 10.91
CA MET A 33 -4.29 4.81 10.36
C MET A 33 -5.43 5.37 11.22
N THR A 34 -6.44 5.93 10.56
CA THR A 34 -7.69 6.33 11.22
C THR A 34 -8.84 5.55 10.61
N PHE A 35 -9.70 4.97 11.47
CA PHE A 35 -10.88 4.24 11.02
C PHE A 35 -12.15 5.00 11.41
N SER A 36 -12.92 5.42 10.40
CA SER A 36 -14.28 5.88 10.60
C SER A 36 -15.21 4.66 10.63
N VAL A 37 -16.03 4.53 11.66
CA VAL A 37 -16.93 3.37 11.84
C VAL A 37 -18.39 3.79 11.78
N THR A 38 -19.23 2.96 11.16
CA THR A 38 -20.68 3.07 11.24
C THR A 38 -21.19 2.10 12.29
N THR A 39 -22.19 2.52 13.08
CA THR A 39 -22.81 1.70 14.12
C THR A 39 -24.31 1.50 13.85
N ASP A 40 -24.85 0.38 14.34
CA ASP A 40 -26.29 0.13 14.37
C ASP A 40 -26.97 0.91 15.52
N PRO A 41 -28.32 0.87 15.65
CA PRO A 41 -29.02 1.53 16.76
C PRO A 41 -28.64 1.04 18.17
N ASN A 42 -27.97 -0.11 18.29
CA ASN A 42 -27.49 -0.66 19.55
C ASN A 42 -26.03 -0.27 19.83
N GLY A 43 -25.39 0.49 18.93
CA GLY A 43 -23.99 0.91 19.04
C GLY A 43 -22.98 -0.12 18.52
N ALA A 44 -23.41 -1.22 17.90
CA ALA A 44 -22.51 -2.22 17.34
C ALA A 44 -21.93 -1.74 16.00
N ILE A 45 -20.61 -1.85 15.82
CA ILE A 45 -19.95 -1.51 14.55
C ILE A 45 -20.47 -2.43 13.44
N THR A 46 -20.85 -1.85 12.31
CA THR A 46 -21.33 -2.57 11.11
C THR A 46 -20.38 -2.43 9.92
N SER A 47 -19.66 -1.31 9.83
CA SER A 47 -18.67 -1.08 8.79
C SER A 47 -17.55 -0.15 9.25
N ALA A 48 -16.43 -0.19 8.52
CA ALA A 48 -15.27 0.66 8.73
C ALA A 48 -14.72 1.20 7.40
N SER A 49 -14.27 2.46 7.40
CA SER A 49 -13.54 3.12 6.31
C SER A 49 -12.20 3.62 6.84
N LEU A 50 -11.13 3.41 6.06
CA LEU A 50 -9.77 3.81 6.40
C LEU A 50 -9.46 5.20 5.85
N THR A 51 -8.72 6.00 6.61
CA THR A 51 -7.89 7.09 6.11
C THR A 51 -6.44 6.93 6.56
N TYR A 52 -5.50 7.41 5.72
CA TYR A 52 -4.07 7.41 6.02
C TYR A 52 -3.43 8.70 5.45
N PRO A 53 -2.51 9.36 6.17
CA PRO A 53 -1.89 10.60 5.72
C PRO A 53 -1.04 10.41 4.45
N ALA A 54 -0.78 11.52 3.76
CA ALA A 54 0.02 11.54 2.55
C ALA A 54 1.42 10.94 2.77
N THR A 55 1.80 9.99 1.92
CA THR A 55 3.14 9.39 1.90
C THR A 55 3.63 9.26 0.47
N GLU A 56 4.79 9.86 0.17
CA GLU A 56 5.33 9.93 -1.20
C GLU A 56 5.45 8.55 -1.86
N SER A 57 5.87 7.54 -1.09
CA SER A 57 6.07 6.18 -1.56
C SER A 57 4.79 5.45 -2.00
N TYR A 58 3.61 5.98 -1.69
CA TYR A 58 2.32 5.37 -2.01
C TYR A 58 1.63 6.02 -3.21
N LYS A 59 2.17 7.11 -3.76
CA LYS A 59 1.59 7.81 -4.91
C LYS A 59 1.39 6.89 -6.11
N GLY A 60 0.26 7.06 -6.79
CA GLY A 60 -0.12 6.24 -7.94
C GLY A 60 -0.51 4.80 -7.58
N GLY A 61 -0.54 4.45 -6.29
CA GLY A 61 -0.85 3.12 -5.82
C GLY A 61 -2.35 2.82 -5.71
N VAL A 62 -2.62 1.60 -5.30
CA VAL A 62 -3.95 1.06 -4.98
C VAL A 62 -3.94 0.59 -3.53
N VAL A 63 -4.95 0.97 -2.76
CA VAL A 63 -5.16 0.44 -1.41
C VAL A 63 -6.18 -0.69 -1.42
N TYR A 64 -5.88 -1.73 -0.66
CA TYR A 64 -6.76 -2.85 -0.37
C TYR A 64 -7.05 -2.85 1.12
N VAL A 65 -8.32 -2.72 1.49
CA VAL A 65 -8.76 -2.90 2.88
C VAL A 65 -9.53 -4.21 2.94
N PHE A 66 -8.97 -5.22 3.59
CA PHE A 66 -9.56 -6.55 3.66
C PHE A 66 -9.87 -6.95 5.10
N ASN A 67 -11.15 -7.16 5.41
CA ASN A 67 -11.56 -7.80 6.65
C ASN A 67 -11.36 -9.31 6.54
N ARG A 68 -10.29 -9.80 7.17
CA ARG A 68 -9.91 -11.22 7.18
C ARG A 68 -10.89 -12.09 7.98
N THR A 69 -11.57 -11.51 8.98
CA THR A 69 -12.56 -12.23 9.80
C THR A 69 -13.83 -12.53 9.01
N LEU A 70 -14.29 -11.58 8.19
CA LEU A 70 -15.54 -11.72 7.43
C LEU A 70 -15.34 -12.13 5.96
N GLY A 71 -14.13 -12.00 5.42
CA GLY A 71 -13.84 -12.33 4.02
C GLY A 71 -14.31 -11.27 3.02
N HIS A 72 -14.43 -10.02 3.43
CA HIS A 72 -14.86 -8.89 2.59
C HIS A 72 -13.79 -7.82 2.52
N GLY A 73 -13.69 -7.10 1.40
CA GLY A 73 -12.76 -5.99 1.28
C GLY A 73 -13.17 -4.93 0.27
N SER A 74 -12.44 -3.83 0.28
CA SER A 74 -12.51 -2.75 -0.70
C SER A 74 -11.19 -2.60 -1.43
N ILE A 75 -11.27 -2.03 -2.62
CA ILE A 75 -10.14 -1.65 -3.44
C ILE A 75 -10.40 -0.20 -3.85
N ASP A 76 -9.50 0.69 -3.46
CA ASP A 76 -9.63 2.12 -3.72
C ASP A 76 -8.29 2.65 -4.26
N LEU A 77 -8.33 3.70 -5.08
CA LEU A 77 -7.09 4.36 -5.55
C LEU A 77 -6.49 5.20 -4.43
N VAL A 78 -5.16 5.22 -4.33
CA VAL A 78 -4.45 6.19 -3.49
C VAL A 78 -4.59 7.58 -4.12
N ASN A 79 -4.77 8.60 -3.29
CA ASN A 79 -4.87 9.99 -3.77
C ASN A 79 -3.56 10.41 -4.45
N ALA A 80 -3.62 11.45 -5.30
CA ALA A 80 -2.46 11.94 -6.05
C ALA A 80 -1.31 12.44 -5.17
N ASP A 81 -1.61 12.85 -3.93
CA ASP A 81 -0.62 13.26 -2.93
C ASP A 81 -0.03 12.08 -2.13
N GLY A 82 -0.51 10.85 -2.36
CA GLY A 82 -0.09 9.64 -1.65
C GLY A 82 -0.89 9.37 -0.36
N SER A 83 -1.94 10.16 -0.07
CA SER A 83 -2.84 9.88 1.05
C SER A 83 -3.87 8.81 0.68
N VAL A 84 -4.42 8.14 1.68
CA VAL A 84 -5.47 7.14 1.49
C VAL A 84 -6.79 7.63 2.06
N GLY A 85 -7.85 7.46 1.28
CA GLY A 85 -9.22 7.45 1.75
C GLY A 85 -9.91 8.82 1.85
N PRO A 86 -11.11 8.86 2.47
CA PRO A 86 -11.78 7.72 3.11
C PRO A 86 -12.08 6.60 2.11
N THR A 87 -11.67 5.37 2.43
CA THR A 87 -11.90 4.21 1.56
C THR A 87 -13.38 3.84 1.53
N SER A 88 -13.77 3.10 0.50
CA SER A 88 -15.09 2.46 0.48
C SER A 88 -15.28 1.62 1.76
N PRO A 89 -16.46 1.70 2.41
CA PRO A 89 -16.67 1.03 3.68
C PRO A 89 -16.67 -0.48 3.51
N VAL A 90 -15.94 -1.17 4.39
CA VAL A 90 -15.95 -2.64 4.47
C VAL A 90 -16.81 -3.10 5.64
N PRO A 91 -17.56 -4.20 5.52
CA PRO A 91 -18.21 -4.84 6.66
C PRO A 91 -17.19 -5.11 7.76
N ALA A 92 -17.49 -4.69 8.99
CA ALA A 92 -16.58 -4.85 10.12
C ALA A 92 -17.34 -4.85 11.44
N ALA A 93 -16.74 -5.46 12.47
CA ALA A 93 -17.19 -5.36 13.85
C ALA A 93 -15.97 -5.20 14.78
N ALA A 94 -16.21 -4.83 16.04
CA ALA A 94 -15.15 -4.78 17.04
C ALA A 94 -14.44 -6.14 17.14
N GLY A 95 -13.10 -6.11 17.23
CA GLY A 95 -12.25 -7.31 17.27
C GLY A 95 -12.00 -7.97 15.91
N ASN A 96 -12.50 -7.42 14.80
CA ASN A 96 -12.19 -7.93 13.46
C ASN A 96 -10.75 -7.58 13.07
N SER A 97 -10.10 -8.48 12.34
CA SER A 97 -8.77 -8.25 11.76
C SER A 97 -8.90 -7.65 10.36
N LEU A 98 -8.38 -6.44 10.19
CA LEU A 98 -8.29 -5.75 8.91
C LEU A 98 -6.85 -5.80 8.41
N VAL A 99 -6.67 -6.25 7.17
CA VAL A 99 -5.39 -6.21 6.45
C VAL A 99 -5.45 -5.04 5.48
N ILE A 100 -4.52 -4.11 5.63
CA ILE A 100 -4.39 -2.91 4.82
C ILE A 100 -3.16 -3.14 3.96
N SER A 101 -3.36 -3.25 2.65
CA SER A 101 -2.27 -3.39 1.70
C SER A 101 -2.23 -2.19 0.78
N ILE A 102 -1.03 -1.72 0.48
CA ILE A 102 -0.80 -0.68 -0.52
C ILE A 102 0.12 -1.28 -1.57
N GLU A 103 -0.36 -1.24 -2.82
CA GLU A 103 0.35 -1.72 -3.99
C GLU A 103 0.71 -0.54 -4.88
N ASN A 104 1.94 -0.50 -5.37
CA ASN A 104 2.36 0.34 -6.48
C ASN A 104 3.09 -0.52 -7.53
N ASP A 105 3.59 0.10 -8.59
CA ASP A 105 4.23 -0.61 -9.72
C ASP A 105 5.40 -1.52 -9.31
N ASP A 106 6.03 -1.24 -8.16
CA ASP A 106 7.24 -1.92 -7.72
C ASP A 106 6.97 -3.01 -6.68
N GLN A 107 5.93 -2.86 -5.85
CA GLN A 107 5.74 -3.70 -4.66
C GLN A 107 4.37 -3.55 -4.00
N THR A 108 4.01 -4.60 -3.25
CA THR A 108 2.85 -4.62 -2.34
C THR A 108 3.36 -4.74 -0.90
N VAL A 109 2.92 -3.84 -0.04
CA VAL A 109 3.20 -3.90 1.41
C VAL A 109 1.91 -3.94 2.19
N SER A 110 1.93 -4.67 3.31
CA SER A 110 0.72 -4.93 4.08
C SER A 110 0.98 -4.77 5.57
N THR A 111 -0.05 -4.27 6.26
CA THR A 111 -0.12 -4.17 7.70
C THR A 111 -1.46 -4.72 8.17
N CYS A 112 -1.44 -5.54 9.23
CA CYS A 112 -2.66 -6.04 9.84
C CYS A 112 -2.96 -5.27 11.13
N VAL A 113 -4.22 -4.89 11.32
CA VAL A 113 -4.72 -4.23 12.53
C VAL A 113 -5.98 -4.91 13.04
N LEU A 114 -6.15 -4.94 14.36
CA LEU A 114 -7.44 -5.25 14.96
C LEU A 114 -8.24 -3.96 15.15
N LEU A 115 -9.51 -3.99 14.75
CA LEU A 115 -10.44 -2.89 14.96
C LEU A 115 -10.89 -2.86 16.43
N ARG A 116 -10.52 -1.83 17.18
CA ARG A 116 -10.99 -1.60 18.56
C ARG A 116 -11.67 -0.24 18.65
N GLU A 117 -13.00 -0.20 18.65
CA GLU A 117 -13.79 1.04 18.90
C GLU A 117 -13.27 2.29 18.14
N GLY A 118 -12.88 2.14 16.86
CA GLY A 118 -12.35 3.24 16.03
C GLY A 118 -10.84 3.50 16.12
N MET A 119 -10.11 2.82 17.02
CA MET A 119 -8.65 2.86 17.09
C MET A 119 -8.04 1.55 16.57
N PRO A 120 -7.04 1.60 15.67
CA PRO A 120 -6.30 0.41 15.28
C PRO A 120 -5.36 -0.05 16.40
N SER A 121 -5.27 -1.36 16.62
CA SER A 121 -4.14 -1.95 17.33
C SER A 121 -3.30 -2.79 16.39
N SER A 122 -1.97 -2.61 16.41
CA SER A 122 -0.98 -3.22 15.50
C SER A 122 -0.76 -4.74 15.67
N TYR A 123 -1.70 -5.43 16.31
CA TYR A 123 -1.60 -6.85 16.59
C TYR A 123 -2.76 -7.58 15.92
N CYS A 124 -2.45 -8.53 15.04
CA CYS A 124 -3.39 -9.54 14.59
C CYS A 124 -2.88 -10.91 15.04
N PRO A 125 -3.71 -11.74 15.71
CA PRO A 125 -3.35 -13.12 16.04
C PRO A 125 -3.32 -14.06 14.81
#